data_AF-A0A432X745-F1
#
_entry.id   AF-A0A432X745-F1
#
_cell.length_a   1.000
_cell.length_b   1.000
_cell.length_c   1.000
_cell.angle_alpha   90.00
_cell.angle_beta   90.00
_cell.angle_gamma   90.00
#
_symmetry.space_group_name_H-M   'P 1'
#
loop_
_entity.id
_entity.type
_entity.pdbx_description
1 polymer ?
#
loop_
_entity_poly.entity_id
_entity_poly.type
_entity_poly.pdbx_seq_one_letter_code
_entity_poly.pdbx_strand_id
1 'polypeptide(L)'
;MQQYSRTKVTKAGKALCDEDYHDERELEKLMNVLSFWRFEHDLPLKSAFQLIQDVVLNIDKSSTFGNRLKRLSYIVKKLQRWETMKLGNVRDIGGCRDIVFYCVTGNG
;
A
#
# COMPACT_ATOMS: atom_id res chain seq x y z
N MET A 1 -7.20 8.96 -15.56
CA MET A 1 -7.78 7.89 -16.41
C MET A 1 -7.31 6.56 -15.85
N GLN A 2 -8.19 5.68 -15.39
CA GLN A 2 -7.76 4.38 -14.85
C GLN A 2 -7.20 3.52 -16.00
N GLN A 3 -5.89 3.25 -15.98
CA GLN A 3 -5.20 2.51 -17.03
C GLN A 3 -5.59 1.03 -17.06
N TYR A 4 -6.03 0.47 -15.92
CA TYR A 4 -6.45 -0.91 -15.79
C TYR A 4 -7.75 -1.04 -14.99
N SER A 5 -8.66 -1.92 -15.43
CA SER A 5 -9.89 -2.22 -14.71
C SER A 5 -9.64 -3.11 -13.49
N ARG A 6 -10.53 -3.05 -12.49
CA ARG A 6 -10.44 -3.88 -11.27
C ARG A 6 -10.43 -5.39 -11.57
N THR A 7 -11.14 -5.80 -12.61
CA THR A 7 -11.12 -7.19 -13.10
C THR A 7 -9.75 -7.57 -13.67
N LYS A 8 -9.11 -6.68 -14.43
CA LYS A 8 -7.78 -6.90 -14.99
C LYS A 8 -6.71 -6.97 -13.90
N VAL A 9 -6.79 -6.08 -12.90
CA VAL A 9 -5.95 -6.13 -11.70
C VAL A 9 -6.13 -7.46 -10.96
N THR A 10 -7.38 -7.88 -10.74
CA THR A 10 -7.66 -9.16 -10.06
C THR A 10 -7.09 -10.37 -10.82
N LYS A 11 -7.27 -10.40 -12.15
CA LYS A 11 -6.70 -11.46 -13.00
C LYS A 11 -5.17 -11.44 -12.95
N ALA A 12 -4.55 -10.28 -13.03
CA ALA A 12 -3.09 -10.16 -12.98
C ALA A 12 -2.52 -10.62 -11.64
N GLY A 13 -3.16 -10.27 -10.53
CA GLY A 13 -2.77 -10.74 -9.21
C GLY A 13 -2.91 -12.26 -9.05
N LYS A 14 -3.92 -12.87 -9.68
CA LYS A 14 -4.09 -14.33 -9.70
C LYS A 14 -3.01 -15.01 -10.54
N ALA A 15 -2.74 -14.51 -11.74
CA ALA A 15 -1.68 -15.05 -12.60
C ALA A 15 -0.30 -15.00 -11.93
N LEU A 16 0.02 -13.90 -11.22
CA LEU A 16 1.25 -13.79 -10.41
C LEU A 16 1.29 -14.76 -9.22
N CYS A 17 0.13 -15.10 -8.68
CA CYS A 17 0.01 -16.00 -7.53
C CYS A 17 0.21 -17.46 -7.95
N ASP A 18 -0.44 -17.84 -9.05
CA ASP A 18 -0.44 -19.20 -9.60
C ASP A 18 0.79 -19.48 -10.47
N GLU A 19 1.71 -18.50 -10.60
CA GLU A 19 2.86 -18.53 -11.53
C GLU A 19 2.44 -18.83 -12.98
N ASP A 20 1.24 -18.38 -13.36
CA ASP A 20 0.62 -18.57 -14.67
C ASP A 20 1.08 -17.49 -15.65
N TYR A 21 2.34 -17.61 -16.07
CA TYR A 21 2.98 -16.78 -17.10
C TYR A 21 4.01 -17.60 -17.88
N HIS A 22 4.09 -17.37 -19.20
CA HIS A 22 4.87 -18.23 -20.11
C HIS A 22 6.26 -17.66 -20.43
N ASP A 23 6.44 -16.35 -20.34
CA ASP A 23 7.71 -15.68 -20.59
C ASP A 23 7.93 -14.47 -19.67
N GLU A 24 9.17 -13.95 -19.67
CA GLU A 24 9.57 -12.79 -18.88
C GLU A 24 8.76 -11.53 -19.24
N ARG A 25 8.31 -11.39 -20.49
CA ARG A 25 7.54 -10.23 -20.94
C ARG A 25 6.12 -10.27 -20.38
N GLU A 26 5.53 -11.45 -20.24
CA GLU A 26 4.25 -11.63 -19.55
C GLU A 26 4.38 -11.31 -18.07
N LEU A 27 5.44 -11.80 -17.41
CA LEU A 27 5.73 -11.46 -16.01
C LEU A 27 5.86 -9.94 -15.81
N GLU A 28 6.63 -9.26 -16.66
CA GLU A 28 6.80 -7.81 -16.60
C GLU A 28 5.47 -7.06 -16.75
N LYS A 29 4.60 -7.49 -17.68
CA LYS A 29 3.25 -6.91 -17.85
C LYS A 29 2.40 -7.08 -16.60
N LEU A 30 2.41 -8.27 -15.99
CA LEU A 30 1.67 -8.54 -14.77
C LEU A 30 2.18 -7.68 -13.60
N MET A 31 3.50 -7.55 -13.48
CA MET A 31 4.15 -6.70 -12.48
C MET A 31 3.82 -5.22 -12.68
N ASN A 32 3.72 -4.75 -13.93
CA ASN A 32 3.29 -3.39 -14.25
C ASN A 32 1.83 -3.12 -13.82
N VAL A 33 0.93 -4.07 -14.03
CA VAL A 33 -0.47 -3.96 -13.55
C VAL A 33 -0.52 -3.89 -12.02
N LEU A 34 0.28 -4.71 -11.33
CA LEU A 34 0.36 -4.69 -9.87
C LEU A 34 0.97 -3.38 -9.35
N SER A 35 2.00 -2.86 -10.03
CA SER A 35 2.62 -1.58 -9.71
C SER A 35 1.65 -0.42 -9.87
N PHE A 36 0.89 -0.38 -10.97
CA PHE A 36 -0.17 0.60 -11.19
C PHE A 36 -1.24 0.53 -10.10
N TRP A 37 -1.75 -0.67 -9.79
CA TRP A 37 -2.75 -0.83 -8.73
C TRP A 37 -2.24 -0.31 -7.39
N ARG A 38 -0.99 -0.58 -7.03
CA ARG A 38 -0.36 -0.07 -5.82
C ARG A 38 -0.22 1.46 -5.84
N PHE A 39 0.10 2.06 -6.98
CA PHE A 39 0.21 3.50 -7.14
C PHE A 39 -1.13 4.23 -6.96
N GLU A 40 -2.25 3.63 -7.37
CA GLU A 40 -3.59 4.18 -7.12
C GLU A 40 -3.90 4.35 -5.62
N HIS A 41 -3.22 3.60 -4.74
CA HIS A 41 -3.34 3.74 -3.29
C HIS A 41 -2.37 4.77 -2.67
N ASP A 42 -1.49 5.39 -3.46
CA ASP A 42 -0.56 6.43 -2.99
C ASP A 42 -1.29 7.72 -2.63
N LEU A 43 -2.22 8.17 -3.48
CA LEU A 43 -3.01 9.37 -3.25
C LEU A 43 -3.86 9.30 -1.96
N PRO A 44 -4.69 8.26 -1.73
CA PRO A 44 -5.44 8.17 -0.47
C PRO A 44 -4.52 8.02 0.75
N LEU A 45 -3.36 7.36 0.61
CA LEU A 45 -2.37 7.29 1.68
C LEU A 45 -1.81 8.67 2.02
N LYS A 46 -1.46 9.49 1.01
CA LYS A 46 -1.00 10.87 1.20
C LYS A 46 -2.07 11.74 1.85
N SER A 47 -3.33 11.64 1.42
CA SER A 47 -4.44 12.38 2.04
C SER A 47 -4.64 12.00 3.50
N ALA A 48 -4.64 10.70 3.82
CA ALA A 48 -4.75 10.23 5.21
C ALA A 48 -3.54 10.67 6.05
N PHE A 49 -2.33 10.62 5.48
CA PHE A 49 -1.12 11.07 6.14
C PHE A 49 -1.14 12.56 6.45
N GLN A 50 -1.60 13.39 5.51
CA GLN A 50 -1.75 14.83 5.73
C GLN A 50 -2.75 15.12 6.86
N LEU A 51 -3.90 14.45 6.88
CA LEU A 51 -4.89 14.59 7.95
C LEU A 51 -4.30 14.26 9.32
N ILE A 52 -3.49 13.21 9.42
CA ILE A 52 -2.81 12.83 10.66
C ILE A 52 -1.80 13.92 11.07
N GLN A 53 -1.00 14.42 10.12
CA GLN A 53 -0.05 15.50 10.39
C GLN A 53 -0.75 16.76 10.90
N ASP A 54 -1.85 17.16 10.27
CA ASP A 54 -2.61 18.35 10.66
C ASP A 54 -3.13 18.22 12.09
N VAL A 55 -3.58 17.04 12.51
CA VAL A 55 -4.04 16.80 13.89
C VAL A 55 -2.87 16.78 14.87
N VAL A 56 -1.78 16.09 14.55
CA VAL A 56 -0.67 15.86 15.50
C VAL A 56 0.23 17.08 15.63
N LEU A 57 0.50 17.81 14.56
CA LEU A 57 1.31 19.05 14.62
C LEU A 57 0.63 20.16 15.42
N ASN A 58 -0.70 20.10 15.59
CA ASN A 58 -1.42 20.98 16.51
C ASN A 58 -1.16 20.63 17.99
N ILE A 59 -0.71 19.40 18.29
CA ILE A 59 -0.44 18.89 19.64
C ILE A 59 1.07 18.93 19.94
N ASP A 60 1.89 18.39 19.06
CA ASP A 60 3.34 18.28 19.20
C ASP A 60 4.04 18.56 17.86
N LYS A 61 4.68 19.74 17.79
CA LYS A 61 5.44 20.21 16.61
C LYS A 61 6.76 19.47 16.39
N SER A 62 7.22 18.68 17.37
CA SER A 62 8.44 17.88 17.29
C SER A 62 8.20 16.44 16.80
N SER A 63 6.94 16.09 16.50
CA SER A 63 6.56 14.76 16.00
C SER A 63 7.22 14.42 14.67
N THR A 64 7.64 13.15 14.51
CA THR A 64 8.26 12.65 13.28
C THR A 64 7.32 11.67 12.58
N PHE A 65 6.95 12.03 11.35
CA PHE A 65 5.97 11.29 10.56
C PHE A 65 6.62 10.42 9.48
N GLY A 66 6.02 9.27 9.18
CA GLY A 66 6.39 8.46 8.02
C GLY A 66 5.20 7.70 7.43
N ASN A 67 5.08 7.71 6.10
CA ASN A 67 4.11 6.87 5.39
C ASN A 67 4.83 5.86 4.48
N ARG A 68 4.20 4.71 4.25
CA ARG A 68 4.77 3.68 3.39
C ARG A 68 3.69 2.86 2.69
N LEU A 69 3.90 2.65 1.39
CA LEU A 69 3.21 1.62 0.63
C LEU A 69 3.87 0.25 0.84
N LYS A 70 3.07 -0.81 0.97
CA LYS A 70 3.56 -2.18 1.06
C LYS A 70 4.32 -2.56 -0.21
N ARG A 71 5.40 -3.31 -0.04
CA ARG A 71 6.23 -3.79 -1.15
C ARG A 71 5.45 -4.81 -1.99
N LEU A 72 5.65 -4.78 -3.31
CA LEU A 72 4.98 -5.67 -4.27
C LEU A 72 5.16 -7.15 -3.90
N SER A 73 6.38 -7.57 -3.54
CA SER A 73 6.67 -8.94 -3.12
C SER A 73 5.90 -9.40 -1.88
N TYR A 74 5.56 -8.48 -0.97
CA TYR A 74 4.71 -8.81 0.18
C TYR A 74 3.25 -8.98 -0.23
N ILE A 75 2.76 -8.17 -1.18
CA ILE A 75 1.40 -8.28 -1.71
C ILE A 75 1.24 -9.63 -2.41
N VAL A 76 2.19 -10.02 -3.27
CA VAL A 76 2.19 -11.32 -3.95
C VAL A 76 2.21 -12.47 -2.94
N LYS A 77 3.13 -12.46 -1.97
CA LYS A 77 3.16 -13.48 -0.90
C LYS A 77 1.86 -13.56 -0.09
N LYS A 78 1.18 -12.43 0.11
CA LYS A 78 -0.11 -12.38 0.81
C LYS A 78 -1.23 -12.98 -0.04
N LEU A 79 -1.21 -12.77 -1.36
CA LEU A 79 -2.14 -13.42 -2.29
C LEU A 79 -1.91 -14.93 -2.32
N GLN A 80 -0.65 -15.37 -2.42
CA GLN A 80 -0.27 -16.79 -2.39
C GLN A 80 -0.71 -17.50 -1.10
N ARG A 81 -0.66 -16.82 0.05
CA ARG A 81 -1.06 -17.41 1.33
C ARG A 81 -2.57 -17.58 1.47
N TRP A 82 -3.39 -16.83 0.72
CA TRP A 82 -4.84 -16.81 0.88
C TRP A 82 -5.52 -16.90 -0.49
N GLU A 83 -5.84 -18.12 -0.95
CA GLU A 83 -6.48 -18.37 -2.26
C GLU A 83 -7.79 -17.59 -2.47
N THR A 84 -8.51 -17.27 -1.40
CA THR A 84 -9.76 -16.49 -1.47
C THR A 84 -9.51 -14.98 -1.62
N MET A 85 -8.28 -14.51 -1.40
CA MET A 85 -7.93 -13.10 -1.41
C MET A 85 -7.60 -12.62 -2.83
N LYS A 86 -8.46 -11.78 -3.38
CA LYS A 86 -8.28 -11.15 -4.68
C LYS A 86 -7.51 -9.83 -4.53
N LEU A 87 -6.60 -9.53 -5.46
CA LEU A 87 -5.81 -8.29 -5.44
C LEU A 87 -6.68 -7.03 -5.34
N GLY A 88 -7.80 -6.99 -6.08
CA GLY A 88 -8.77 -5.89 -6.02
C GLY A 88 -9.47 -5.72 -4.67
N ASN A 89 -9.31 -6.65 -3.73
CA ASN A 89 -9.91 -6.63 -2.39
C ASN A 89 -8.87 -6.44 -1.27
N VAL A 90 -7.58 -6.30 -1.61
CA VAL A 90 -6.53 -6.05 -0.62
C VAL A 90 -6.68 -4.63 -0.09
N ARG A 91 -7.12 -4.52 1.16
CA ARG A 91 -7.33 -3.22 1.86
C ARG A 91 -6.06 -2.68 2.53
N ASP A 92 -5.07 -3.53 2.70
CA ASP A 92 -3.84 -3.28 3.46
C ASP A 92 -2.68 -3.08 2.48
N ILE A 93 -2.68 -1.90 1.83
CA ILE A 93 -1.71 -1.51 0.78
C ILE A 93 -0.85 -0.33 1.22
N GLY A 94 -1.37 0.55 2.08
CA GLY A 94 -0.65 1.68 2.65
C GLY A 94 -0.80 1.73 4.17
N GLY A 95 0.25 2.19 4.84
CA GLY A 95 0.24 2.44 6.28
C GLY A 95 0.94 3.75 6.63
N CYS A 96 0.38 4.49 7.57
CA CYS A 96 0.98 5.67 8.19
C CYS A 96 1.53 5.26 9.56
N ARG A 97 2.72 5.74 9.90
CA ARG A 97 3.34 5.63 11.22
C ARG A 97 3.69 7.03 11.70
N ASP A 98 3.45 7.26 12.98
CA ASP A 98 3.85 8.48 13.65
C ASP A 98 4.66 8.14 14.89
N ILE A 99 5.61 9.00 15.24
CA ILE A 99 6.45 8.93 16.44
C ILE A 99 6.32 10.28 17.14
N VAL A 100 5.51 10.29 18.20
CA VAL A 100 5.27 11.46 19.05
C VAL A 100 6.34 11.48 20.15
N PHE A 101 7.00 12.62 20.34
CA PHE A 101 7.98 12.80 21.40
C PHE A 101 7.32 13.58 22.54
N TYR A 102 6.47 12.90 23.32
CA TYR A 102 5.92 13.52 24.52
C TYR A 102 7.01 13.60 25.60
N CYS A 103 7.73 14.72 25.68
CA CYS A 103 8.43 15.08 26.90
C CYS A 103 7.36 15.39 27.96
N VAL A 104 7.13 14.44 28.87
CA VAL A 104 6.46 14.75 30.14
C VAL A 104 7.38 15.71 30.88
N THR A 105 7.19 17.01 30.73
CA THR A 105 7.69 17.96 31.72
C THR A 105 6.83 17.74 32.95
N GLY A 106 7.26 16.80 33.79
CA GLY A 106 6.73 16.63 35.14
C GLY A 106 6.97 17.93 35.89
N ASN A 107 5.92 18.73 36.04
CA ASN A 107 5.86 19.69 37.12
C ASN A 107 5.57 18.89 38.39
N GLY A 108 6.64 18.59 39.13
CA GLY A 108 6.63 18.07 40.49
C GLY A 108 7.70 18.82 41.28
#